data_AF-A0A959QII3-F1
#
_entry.id   AF-A0A959QII3-F1
#
_cell.length_a   1.000
_cell.length_b   1.000
_cell.length_c   1.000
_cell.angle_alpha   90.00
_cell.angle_beta   90.00
_cell.angle_gamma   90.00
#
_symmetry.space_group_name_H-M   'P 1'
#
loop_
_entity.id
_entity.type
_entity.pdbx_description
1 polymer ?
#
loop_
_entity_poly.entity_id
_entity_poly.type
_entity_poly.pdbx_seq_one_letter_code
_entity_poly.pdbx_strand_id
1 'polypeptide(L)'
;MQIKKHFLKCDILVAGGGAAGVPTALAAARNGAKVILCQDRPVLGGNASSEVRMHIVGADCSGKRGAELSVEARETGIVEEIRLENCIKNPQRSASMFDLILYDMCRVEPTLELMLNTRIYEAVVENNHICKALARRDSTEEEFEVEASIFIDCTGDGTLGASAGAPFYEGRESKVTFSESLGQQQPDLQRLGSSLMFQARKYDRAMPFVAPSWARKFTEADLRLRPHATKALDLDVGLEYGYWWLEWGGDLDTIRDNEVIRDELLAILMGVWDHVKNGGDHGADHWALEWCGFLPGKRESRRFIGQYTLTQNDIIESRSFDDAIAYGGWHMDLHPPKGVDAADEPPCIHHLVPHLYDIPLRICISNHLDNLMFAGRNVSASHVAFASTRVMATCASIGQGVGTAAAIAIRDKVLPKQFVSNSNLIRELQQTLLRDGVFIIGKRNEDSQDLARDASITCSGQQPEGPAINVTSGITRSVHGDNGVPVGRTEAGTHRWMSSILKEMPAWIELRWQEP
;
A
#
# COMPACT_ATOMS: atom_id res chain seq x y z
N MET A 1 27.09 26.81 13.00
CA MET A 1 27.36 25.48 12.42
C MET A 1 27.55 25.61 10.93
N GLN A 2 28.44 24.82 10.34
CA GLN A 2 28.63 24.75 8.89
C GLN A 2 27.91 23.50 8.40
N ILE A 3 26.77 23.68 7.73
CA ILE A 3 26.02 22.57 7.11
C ILE A 3 26.94 21.86 6.12
N LYS A 4 27.03 20.54 6.23
CA LYS A 4 27.89 19.72 5.36
C LYS A 4 27.10 19.31 4.11
N LYS A 5 27.62 19.66 2.94
CA LYS A 5 26.98 19.37 1.64
C LYS A 5 27.57 18.13 0.99
N HIS A 6 26.69 17.28 0.47
CA HIS A 6 27.01 16.04 -0.22
C HIS A 6 26.41 16.03 -1.63
N PHE A 7 27.15 15.50 -2.58
CA PHE A 7 26.69 15.28 -3.95
C PHE A 7 26.64 13.78 -4.21
N LEU A 8 25.45 13.27 -4.51
CA LEU A 8 25.19 11.84 -4.72
C LEU A 8 24.67 11.62 -6.14
N LYS A 9 24.94 10.43 -6.68
CA LYS A 9 24.47 10.00 -7.99
C LYS A 9 23.98 8.55 -7.96
N CYS A 10 22.79 8.33 -8.49
CA CYS A 10 22.17 7.01 -8.66
C CYS A 10 21.46 6.92 -10.01
N ASP A 11 20.96 5.74 -10.34
CA ASP A 11 20.10 5.57 -11.51
C ASP A 11 18.68 6.02 -11.18
N ILE A 12 18.20 5.59 -10.00
CA ILE A 12 16.83 5.83 -9.54
C ILE A 12 16.86 6.42 -8.12
N LEU A 13 16.17 7.54 -7.92
CA LEU A 13 15.86 8.07 -6.59
C LEU A 13 14.42 7.71 -6.21
N VAL A 14 14.25 7.01 -5.10
CA VAL A 14 12.94 6.75 -4.49
C VAL A 14 12.79 7.65 -3.27
N ALA A 15 11.80 8.56 -3.30
CA ALA A 15 11.51 9.47 -2.20
C ALA A 15 10.34 8.94 -1.36
N GLY A 16 10.61 8.44 -0.16
CA GLY A 16 9.63 7.88 0.78
C GLY A 16 9.74 6.35 0.87
N GLY A 17 10.03 5.85 2.06
CA GLY A 17 10.14 4.42 2.41
C GLY A 17 8.86 3.85 3.03
N GLY A 18 7.69 4.23 2.48
CA GLY A 18 6.39 3.71 2.90
C GLY A 18 6.07 2.33 2.33
N ALA A 19 4.82 1.89 2.50
CA ALA A 19 4.32 0.62 1.97
C ALA A 19 4.51 0.47 0.44
N ALA A 20 4.49 1.57 -0.33
CA ALA A 20 4.83 1.55 -1.75
C ALA A 20 6.34 1.66 -2.00
N GLY A 21 7.02 2.54 -1.27
CA GLY A 21 8.41 2.91 -1.57
C GLY A 21 9.44 1.82 -1.26
N VAL A 22 9.22 1.01 -0.22
CA VAL A 22 10.09 -0.15 0.05
C VAL A 22 10.04 -1.16 -1.11
N PRO A 23 8.87 -1.66 -1.54
CA PRO A 23 8.76 -2.50 -2.74
C PRO A 23 9.33 -1.86 -4.01
N THR A 24 9.13 -0.55 -4.23
CA THR A 24 9.72 0.15 -5.37
C THR A 24 11.25 0.07 -5.36
N ALA A 25 11.88 0.40 -4.24
CA ALA A 25 13.32 0.42 -4.12
C ALA A 25 13.92 -0.99 -4.26
N LEU A 26 13.32 -1.99 -3.60
CA LEU A 26 13.73 -3.39 -3.69
C LEU A 26 13.60 -3.92 -5.12
N ALA A 27 12.44 -3.72 -5.76
CA ALA A 27 12.20 -4.19 -7.12
C ALA A 27 13.19 -3.57 -8.12
N ALA A 28 13.46 -2.27 -8.01
CA ALA A 28 14.43 -1.59 -8.86
C ALA A 28 15.87 -2.10 -8.63
N ALA A 29 16.28 -2.25 -7.37
CA ALA A 29 17.62 -2.72 -7.01
C ALA A 29 17.87 -4.16 -7.44
N ARG A 30 16.91 -5.06 -7.21
CA ARG A 30 16.98 -6.47 -7.62
C ARG A 30 17.00 -6.66 -9.13
N ASN A 31 16.41 -5.71 -9.87
CA ASN A 31 16.49 -5.64 -11.34
C ASN A 31 17.74 -4.88 -11.83
N GLY A 32 18.73 -4.64 -10.97
CA GLY A 32 20.08 -4.21 -11.34
C GLY A 32 20.33 -2.71 -11.33
N ALA A 33 19.35 -1.87 -10.99
CA ALA A 33 19.56 -0.43 -10.89
C ALA A 33 20.30 -0.04 -9.61
N LYS A 34 21.13 1.01 -9.67
CA LYS A 34 21.66 1.68 -8.47
C LYS A 34 20.59 2.61 -7.90
N VAL A 35 20.11 2.31 -6.70
CA VAL A 35 18.98 3.00 -6.07
C VAL A 35 19.43 3.75 -4.83
N ILE A 36 18.92 4.98 -4.66
CA ILE A 36 18.91 5.66 -3.35
C ILE A 36 17.46 5.73 -2.88
N LEU A 37 17.18 5.21 -1.68
CA LEU A 37 15.89 5.34 -1.00
C LEU A 37 16.01 6.36 0.14
N CYS A 38 15.37 7.52 -0.02
CA CYS A 38 15.31 8.57 1.01
C CYS A 38 14.02 8.45 1.82
N GLN A 39 14.12 8.15 3.10
CA GLN A 39 12.99 8.17 4.04
C GLN A 39 13.18 9.30 5.05
N ASP A 40 12.15 10.13 5.19
CA ASP A 40 12.18 11.33 6.03
C ASP A 40 12.23 11.04 7.54
N ARG A 41 11.98 9.79 7.95
CA ARG A 41 11.89 9.33 9.34
C ARG A 41 12.86 8.17 9.66
N PRO A 42 12.99 7.77 10.94
CA PRO A 42 13.93 6.72 11.35
C PRO A 42 13.53 5.28 10.97
N VAL A 43 12.29 5.04 10.58
CA VAL A 43 11.78 3.70 10.26
C VAL A 43 11.06 3.66 8.92
N LEU A 44 10.96 2.45 8.35
CA LEU A 44 10.28 2.16 7.09
C LEU A 44 8.84 1.68 7.32
N GLY A 45 8.05 1.61 6.26
CA GLY A 45 6.67 1.09 6.28
C GLY A 45 5.58 2.16 6.27
N GLY A 46 5.94 3.44 6.45
CA GLY A 46 4.98 4.55 6.36
C GLY A 46 3.90 4.43 7.44
N ASN A 47 2.62 4.42 7.05
CA ASN A 47 1.52 4.24 8.00
C ASN A 47 1.52 2.84 8.67
N ALA A 48 2.21 1.85 8.10
CA ALA A 48 2.37 0.52 8.70
C ALA A 48 3.56 0.39 9.66
N SER A 49 4.40 1.43 9.76
CA SER A 49 5.55 1.44 10.67
C SER A 49 5.12 1.43 12.14
N SER A 50 6.06 1.21 13.05
CA SER A 50 5.80 1.31 14.49
C SER A 50 5.36 2.69 14.98
N GLU A 51 5.55 3.75 14.18
CA GLU A 51 5.15 5.12 14.49
C GLU A 51 3.64 5.36 14.35
N VAL A 52 2.96 4.58 13.49
CA VAL A 52 1.54 4.76 13.15
C VAL A 52 0.71 3.48 13.35
N ARG A 53 1.29 2.30 13.10
CA ARG A 53 0.73 0.96 13.34
C ARG A 53 -0.58 0.64 12.61
N MET A 54 -0.84 1.28 11.48
CA MET A 54 -1.98 0.94 10.62
C MET A 54 -1.75 -0.43 9.95
N HIS A 55 -2.82 -1.20 9.76
CA HIS A 55 -2.72 -2.57 9.23
C HIS A 55 -2.60 -2.61 7.70
N ILE A 56 -1.71 -3.46 7.18
CA ILE A 56 -1.57 -3.69 5.73
C ILE A 56 -2.70 -4.61 5.24
N VAL A 57 -3.80 -3.98 4.85
CA VAL A 57 -4.96 -4.61 4.21
C VAL A 57 -4.96 -4.38 2.69
N GLY A 58 -5.74 -5.19 1.98
CA GLY A 58 -5.77 -5.21 0.52
C GLY A 58 -6.93 -5.98 -0.07
N ALA A 59 -6.78 -6.40 -1.31
CA ALA A 59 -7.78 -7.03 -2.16
C ALA A 59 -8.46 -8.28 -1.56
N ASP A 60 -7.84 -8.93 -0.56
CA ASP A 60 -8.42 -10.03 0.21
C ASP A 60 -9.46 -9.61 1.26
N CYS A 61 -9.77 -8.32 1.40
CA CYS A 61 -10.87 -7.74 2.20
C CYS A 61 -11.25 -8.59 3.42
N SER A 62 -10.63 -8.33 4.57
CA SER A 62 -10.78 -9.09 5.83
C SER A 62 -12.11 -9.85 5.96
N GLY A 63 -12.08 -11.13 5.61
CA GLY A 63 -13.16 -12.10 5.88
C GLY A 63 -14.19 -12.35 4.77
N LYS A 64 -14.13 -11.71 3.59
CA LYS A 64 -15.10 -11.96 2.51
C LYS A 64 -14.52 -12.46 1.18
N ARG A 65 -13.23 -12.25 0.92
CA ARG A 65 -12.53 -12.76 -0.28
C ARG A 65 -11.46 -13.76 0.18
N GLY A 66 -11.48 -14.99 -0.34
CA GLY A 66 -10.50 -16.02 0.03
C GLY A 66 -11.00 -17.09 1.01
N ALA A 67 -12.27 -17.53 0.90
CA ALA A 67 -12.64 -18.84 1.42
C ALA A 67 -11.82 -19.93 0.69
N GLU A 68 -11.57 -21.06 1.36
CA GLU A 68 -10.84 -22.19 0.77
C GLU A 68 -11.43 -22.55 -0.61
N LEU A 69 -10.56 -22.66 -1.62
CA LEU A 69 -10.90 -22.95 -3.02
C LEU A 69 -11.79 -21.92 -3.75
N SER A 70 -11.92 -20.69 -3.24
CA SER A 70 -12.64 -19.61 -3.91
C SER A 70 -11.71 -18.68 -4.71
N VAL A 71 -11.64 -17.40 -4.34
CA VAL A 71 -10.87 -16.34 -4.99
C VAL A 71 -9.63 -16.00 -4.18
N GLU A 72 -8.46 -16.18 -4.79
CA GLU A 72 -7.16 -15.80 -4.23
C GLU A 72 -6.87 -14.33 -4.50
N ALA A 73 -7.60 -13.47 -3.80
CA ALA A 73 -7.53 -12.02 -4.02
C ALA A 73 -6.30 -11.37 -3.38
N ARG A 74 -5.61 -12.04 -2.44
CA ARG A 74 -4.50 -11.46 -1.69
C ARG A 74 -3.36 -11.01 -2.61
N GLU A 75 -2.88 -9.78 -2.44
CA GLU A 75 -1.76 -9.23 -3.20
C GLU A 75 -0.48 -10.07 -3.08
N THR A 76 0.34 -10.02 -4.13
CA THR A 76 1.47 -10.93 -4.36
C THR A 76 2.76 -10.17 -4.68
N GLY A 77 3.88 -10.88 -4.83
CA GLY A 77 5.22 -10.30 -4.99
C GLY A 77 5.82 -9.86 -3.65
N ILE A 78 6.56 -8.75 -3.63
CA ILE A 78 7.32 -8.26 -2.49
C ILE A 78 6.44 -8.00 -1.27
N VAL A 79 5.18 -7.57 -1.44
CA VAL A 79 4.26 -7.42 -0.31
C VAL A 79 3.97 -8.77 0.37
N GLU A 80 3.93 -9.85 -0.39
CA GLU A 80 3.76 -11.19 0.14
C GLU A 80 5.05 -11.70 0.80
N GLU A 81 6.23 -11.41 0.22
CA GLU A 81 7.51 -11.65 0.88
C GLU A 81 7.56 -10.97 2.26
N ILE A 82 7.22 -9.68 2.34
CA ILE A 82 7.17 -8.92 3.60
C ILE A 82 6.22 -9.59 4.61
N ARG A 83 5.03 -10.02 4.17
CA ARG A 83 4.04 -10.68 5.02
C ARG A 83 4.54 -12.03 5.53
N LEU A 84 5.19 -12.83 4.68
CA LEU A 84 5.74 -14.13 5.04
C LEU A 84 6.92 -14.00 6.00
N GLU A 85 7.84 -13.08 5.71
CA GLU A 85 8.97 -12.75 6.59
C GLU A 85 8.48 -12.28 7.97
N ASN A 86 7.46 -11.40 8.01
CA ASN A 86 6.85 -10.96 9.26
C ASN A 86 6.15 -12.11 10.01
N CYS A 87 5.48 -13.02 9.32
CA CYS A 87 4.85 -14.19 9.95
C CYS A 87 5.88 -15.09 10.63
N ILE A 88 7.04 -15.30 10.00
CA ILE A 88 8.08 -16.22 10.48
C ILE A 88 8.96 -15.55 11.55
N LYS A 89 9.43 -14.33 11.30
CA LYS A 89 10.43 -13.64 12.14
C LYS A 89 9.82 -12.79 13.26
N ASN A 90 8.50 -12.60 13.28
CA ASN A 90 7.80 -11.78 14.27
C ASN A 90 6.56 -12.48 14.88
N PRO A 91 6.69 -13.70 15.46
CA PRO A 91 5.57 -14.43 16.06
C PRO A 91 4.88 -13.66 17.21
N GLN A 92 5.59 -12.73 17.84
CA GLN A 92 5.11 -11.85 18.90
C GLN A 92 4.32 -10.61 18.40
N ARG A 93 4.20 -10.40 17.08
CA ARG A 93 3.49 -9.27 16.45
C ARG A 93 4.00 -7.89 16.91
N SER A 94 5.31 -7.76 17.13
CA SER A 94 5.95 -6.50 17.55
C SER A 94 6.09 -5.54 16.37
N ALA A 95 5.63 -4.30 16.55
CA ALA A 95 5.75 -3.27 15.52
C ALA A 95 7.24 -2.93 15.23
N SER A 96 8.10 -2.90 16.25
CA SER A 96 9.54 -2.66 16.06
C SER A 96 10.26 -3.80 15.33
N MET A 97 9.78 -5.04 15.47
CA MET A 97 10.32 -6.15 14.68
C MET A 97 9.91 -6.04 13.22
N PHE A 98 8.70 -5.56 12.94
CA PHE A 98 8.28 -5.27 11.57
C PHE A 98 9.17 -4.18 10.93
N ASP A 99 9.49 -3.11 11.67
CA ASP A 99 10.45 -2.10 11.20
C ASP A 99 11.81 -2.71 10.88
N LEU A 100 12.33 -3.58 11.76
CA LEU A 100 13.61 -4.25 11.57
C LEU A 100 13.61 -5.15 10.33
N ILE A 101 12.52 -5.85 10.05
CA ILE A 101 12.39 -6.69 8.85
C ILE A 101 12.50 -5.84 7.59
N LEU A 102 11.75 -4.73 7.51
CA LEU A 102 11.82 -3.82 6.37
C LEU A 102 13.21 -3.20 6.22
N TYR A 103 13.84 -2.84 7.35
CA TYR A 103 15.20 -2.31 7.38
C TYR A 103 16.22 -3.33 6.85
N ASP A 104 16.17 -4.57 7.35
CA ASP A 104 17.06 -5.66 6.93
C ASP A 104 16.89 -5.96 5.44
N MET A 105 15.65 -6.11 4.97
CA MET A 105 15.35 -6.30 3.55
C MET A 105 15.98 -5.22 2.67
N CYS A 106 15.95 -3.95 3.07
CA CYS A 106 16.60 -2.89 2.29
C CYS A 106 18.12 -2.88 2.42
N ARG A 107 18.66 -3.24 3.60
CA ARG A 107 20.09 -3.16 3.91
C ARG A 107 20.92 -4.26 3.27
N VAL A 108 20.33 -5.44 3.04
CA VAL A 108 21.01 -6.57 2.40
C VAL A 108 21.12 -6.42 0.89
N GLU A 109 20.31 -5.55 0.27
CA GLU A 109 20.34 -5.34 -1.18
C GLU A 109 21.56 -4.48 -1.58
N PRO A 110 22.50 -5.03 -2.37
CA PRO A 110 23.83 -4.43 -2.56
C PRO A 110 23.83 -3.13 -3.37
N THR A 111 22.83 -2.93 -4.23
CA THR A 111 22.69 -1.75 -5.09
C THR A 111 21.71 -0.72 -4.52
N LEU A 112 21.16 -0.96 -3.32
CA LEU A 112 20.24 -0.08 -2.63
C LEU A 112 20.94 0.66 -1.49
N GLU A 113 21.09 1.98 -1.64
CA GLU A 113 21.52 2.86 -0.56
C GLU A 113 20.30 3.40 0.20
N LEU A 114 20.15 2.97 1.45
CA LEU A 114 19.09 3.42 2.34
C LEU A 114 19.53 4.66 3.13
N MET A 115 18.80 5.77 2.98
CA MET A 115 18.99 7.03 3.71
C MET A 115 17.79 7.32 4.61
N LEU A 116 17.91 6.99 5.89
CA LEU A 116 16.90 7.32 6.92
C LEU A 116 17.10 8.74 7.46
N ASN A 117 16.03 9.33 8.00
CA ASN A 117 15.98 10.72 8.46
C ASN A 117 16.43 11.73 7.39
N THR A 118 16.26 11.38 6.11
CA THR A 118 16.68 12.20 4.97
C THR A 118 15.43 12.61 4.21
N ARG A 119 15.01 13.86 4.42
CA ARG A 119 13.81 14.42 3.80
C ARG A 119 14.17 15.10 2.48
N ILE A 120 13.53 14.67 1.40
CA ILE A 120 13.50 15.42 0.13
C ILE A 120 12.57 16.62 0.31
N TYR A 121 13.03 17.82 -0.06
CA TYR A 121 12.23 19.05 0.08
C TYR A 121 12.11 19.85 -1.22
N GLU A 122 12.95 19.60 -2.21
CA GLU A 122 12.93 20.33 -3.49
C GLU A 122 13.42 19.47 -4.65
N ALA A 123 12.87 19.70 -5.84
CA ALA A 123 13.35 19.16 -7.10
C ALA A 123 13.76 20.32 -8.01
N VAL A 124 14.96 20.22 -8.60
CA VAL A 124 15.46 21.18 -9.58
C VAL A 124 15.09 20.67 -10.96
N VAL A 125 14.30 21.45 -11.69
CA VAL A 125 13.73 21.07 -12.99
C VAL A 125 14.22 21.99 -14.09
N GLU A 126 14.68 21.41 -15.20
CA GLU A 126 15.03 22.12 -16.43
C GLU A 126 14.34 21.44 -17.61
N ASN A 127 13.64 22.21 -18.46
CA ASN A 127 13.00 21.71 -19.68
C ASN A 127 12.11 20.45 -19.46
N ASN A 128 11.25 20.46 -18.44
CA ASN A 128 10.39 19.33 -18.03
C ASN A 128 11.15 18.06 -17.57
N HIS A 129 12.42 18.20 -17.21
CA HIS A 129 13.24 17.12 -16.72
C HIS A 129 13.75 17.45 -15.32
N ILE A 130 13.62 16.52 -14.37
CA ILE A 130 14.20 16.69 -13.04
C ILE A 130 15.70 16.40 -13.15
N CYS A 131 16.55 17.38 -12.84
CA CYS A 131 18.00 17.23 -12.86
C CYS A 131 18.53 16.64 -11.56
N LYS A 132 17.99 17.11 -10.43
CA LYS A 132 18.39 16.66 -9.09
C LYS A 132 17.30 16.95 -8.07
N ALA A 133 17.34 16.21 -6.96
CA ALA A 133 16.55 16.50 -5.77
C ALA A 133 17.45 16.99 -4.62
N LEU A 134 16.94 17.93 -3.83
CA LEU A 134 17.59 18.43 -2.63
C LEU A 134 17.00 17.72 -1.41
N ALA A 135 17.88 17.22 -0.55
CA ALA A 135 17.53 16.52 0.68
C ALA A 135 18.26 17.11 1.89
N ARG A 136 17.68 16.90 3.07
CA ARG A 136 18.29 17.32 4.34
C ARG A 136 18.15 16.24 5.40
N ARG A 137 19.19 16.07 6.22
CA ARG A 137 19.22 15.24 7.42
C ARG A 137 19.57 16.12 8.61
N ASP A 138 18.55 16.53 9.35
CA ASP A 138 18.71 17.46 10.46
C ASP A 138 19.53 16.90 11.61
N SER A 139 19.42 15.58 11.88
CA SER A 139 20.13 14.93 12.98
C SER A 139 21.66 14.97 12.85
N THR A 140 22.19 15.22 11.66
CA THR A 140 23.63 15.31 11.37
C THR A 140 24.03 16.63 10.70
N GLU A 141 23.09 17.57 10.55
CA GLU A 141 23.31 18.86 9.87
C GLU A 141 23.88 18.70 8.44
N GLU A 142 23.37 17.70 7.71
CA GLU A 142 23.78 17.37 6.34
C GLU A 142 22.72 17.78 5.31
N GLU A 143 23.19 18.32 4.18
CA GLU A 143 22.42 18.57 2.97
C GLU A 143 22.94 17.70 1.83
N PHE A 144 22.05 17.24 0.97
CA PHE A 144 22.35 16.35 -0.14
C PHE A 144 21.76 16.90 -1.43
N GLU A 145 22.55 16.88 -2.49
CA GLU A 145 22.09 17.02 -3.86
C GLU A 145 22.18 15.65 -4.53
N VAL A 146 21.04 15.10 -4.93
CA VAL A 146 20.96 13.76 -5.52
C VAL A 146 20.59 13.87 -7.00
N GLU A 147 21.55 13.58 -7.87
CA GLU A 147 21.33 13.42 -9.32
C GLU A 147 20.86 11.99 -9.60
N ALA A 148 19.78 11.85 -10.36
CA ALA A 148 19.24 10.56 -10.78
C ALA A 148 18.71 10.64 -12.21
N SER A 149 18.68 9.50 -12.90
CA SER A 149 18.04 9.44 -14.23
C SER A 149 16.52 9.39 -14.12
N ILE A 150 16.00 8.69 -13.10
CA ILE A 150 14.56 8.57 -12.82
C ILE A 150 14.28 8.93 -11.36
N PHE A 151 13.18 9.63 -11.13
CA PHE A 151 12.69 10.06 -9.84
C PHE A 151 11.33 9.42 -9.57
N ILE A 152 11.16 8.77 -8.42
CA ILE A 152 9.91 8.11 -8.03
C ILE A 152 9.43 8.70 -6.72
N ASP A 153 8.30 9.38 -6.75
CA ASP A 153 7.66 9.93 -5.55
C ASP A 153 6.80 8.87 -4.86
N CYS A 154 7.26 8.44 -3.69
CA CYS A 154 6.60 7.51 -2.77
C CYS A 154 6.34 8.18 -1.41
N THR A 155 6.34 9.51 -1.34
CA THR A 155 6.32 10.28 -0.07
C THR A 155 4.94 10.27 0.60
N GLY A 156 3.92 9.79 -0.08
CA GLY A 156 2.52 9.79 0.37
C GLY A 156 1.86 11.17 0.26
N ASP A 157 2.55 12.26 0.60
CA ASP A 157 2.05 13.64 0.45
C ASP A 157 2.39 14.26 -0.92
N GLY A 158 3.21 13.59 -1.72
CA GLY A 158 3.60 14.10 -3.03
C GLY A 158 4.64 15.20 -2.97
N THR A 159 5.53 15.18 -1.99
CA THR A 159 6.48 16.29 -1.76
C THR A 159 7.41 16.49 -2.96
N LEU A 160 7.96 15.40 -3.52
CA LEU A 160 8.86 15.46 -4.65
C LEU A 160 8.13 15.97 -5.90
N GLY A 161 6.99 15.36 -6.24
CA GLY A 161 6.19 15.74 -7.41
C GLY A 161 5.67 17.18 -7.33
N ALA A 162 5.19 17.62 -6.16
CA ALA A 162 4.72 18.98 -5.97
C ALA A 162 5.87 20.00 -6.09
N SER A 163 7.04 19.70 -5.52
CA SER A 163 8.22 20.56 -5.65
C SER A 163 8.76 20.63 -7.08
N ALA A 164 8.56 19.56 -7.87
CA ALA A 164 8.92 19.51 -9.29
C ALA A 164 7.90 20.21 -10.20
N GLY A 165 6.80 20.75 -9.66
CA GLY A 165 5.74 21.40 -10.43
C GLY A 165 4.81 20.43 -11.17
N ALA A 166 4.78 19.14 -10.80
CA ALA A 166 3.83 18.20 -11.37
C ALA A 166 2.39 18.55 -10.97
N PRO A 167 1.42 18.58 -11.91
CA PRO A 167 0.03 18.90 -11.60
C PRO A 167 -0.65 17.77 -10.79
N PHE A 168 -1.56 18.14 -9.90
CA PHE A 168 -2.31 17.21 -9.05
C PHE A 168 -3.73 17.70 -8.78
N TYR A 169 -4.60 16.77 -8.41
CA TYR A 169 -5.91 17.01 -7.81
C TYR A 169 -5.81 17.01 -6.29
N GLU A 170 -6.71 17.75 -5.65
CA GLU A 170 -6.97 17.74 -4.22
C GLU A 170 -8.47 17.74 -3.97
N GLY A 171 -8.89 17.21 -2.83
CA GLY A 171 -10.27 17.24 -2.41
C GLY A 171 -11.13 16.19 -3.13
N ARG A 172 -12.39 16.52 -3.43
CA ARG A 172 -13.34 15.62 -4.08
C ARG A 172 -13.86 16.23 -5.36
N GLU A 173 -13.78 15.48 -6.45
CA GLU A 173 -14.26 15.95 -7.74
C GLU A 173 -15.78 15.84 -7.88
N SER A 174 -16.32 16.61 -8.81
CA SER A 174 -17.74 16.54 -9.15
C SER A 174 -18.06 15.27 -9.94
N LYS A 175 -19.34 14.83 -9.91
CA LYS A 175 -19.83 13.74 -10.75
C LYS A 175 -19.52 13.92 -12.23
N VAL A 176 -19.51 15.17 -12.72
CA VAL A 176 -19.31 15.48 -14.14
C VAL A 176 -17.85 15.37 -14.54
N THR A 177 -16.90 15.66 -13.63
CA THR A 177 -15.46 15.70 -13.94
C THR A 177 -14.96 14.38 -14.54
N PHE A 178 -15.37 13.24 -13.96
CA PHE A 178 -14.99 11.90 -14.41
C PHE A 178 -16.19 11.01 -14.77
N SER A 179 -17.40 11.57 -14.81
CA SER A 179 -18.65 10.81 -15.01
C SER A 179 -18.85 9.70 -13.97
N GLU A 180 -18.62 10.02 -12.69
CA GLU A 180 -18.66 9.07 -11.57
C GLU A 180 -19.93 9.24 -10.74
N SER A 181 -20.65 8.14 -10.50
CA SER A 181 -21.92 8.20 -9.78
C SER A 181 -21.76 8.54 -8.29
N LEU A 182 -20.59 8.26 -7.71
CA LEU A 182 -20.23 8.57 -6.31
C LEU A 182 -19.49 9.91 -6.14
N GLY A 183 -19.23 10.64 -7.24
CA GLY A 183 -18.64 11.97 -7.17
C GLY A 183 -19.55 12.98 -6.45
N GLN A 184 -19.00 14.14 -6.08
CA GLN A 184 -19.78 15.19 -5.42
C GLN A 184 -20.67 15.95 -6.41
N GLN A 185 -21.74 16.59 -5.92
CA GLN A 185 -22.55 17.47 -6.78
C GLN A 185 -21.76 18.69 -7.25
N GLN A 186 -20.94 19.24 -6.35
CA GLN A 186 -19.98 20.31 -6.62
C GLN A 186 -18.62 19.88 -6.08
N PRO A 187 -17.52 20.23 -6.76
CA PRO A 187 -16.20 19.89 -6.24
C PRO A 187 -15.93 20.68 -4.94
N ASP A 188 -15.18 20.09 -4.04
CA ASP A 188 -14.75 20.70 -2.79
C ASP A 188 -13.34 20.25 -2.40
N LEU A 189 -12.79 20.86 -1.35
CA LEU A 189 -11.45 20.55 -0.84
C LEU A 189 -11.46 19.57 0.34
N GLN A 190 -12.59 18.91 0.60
CA GLN A 190 -12.68 17.94 1.68
C GLN A 190 -11.94 16.65 1.30
N ARG A 191 -11.36 15.96 2.28
CA ARG A 191 -10.53 14.77 2.10
C ARG A 191 -10.98 13.68 3.05
N LEU A 192 -10.50 12.46 2.85
CA LEU A 192 -10.47 11.45 3.91
C LEU A 192 -9.56 11.95 5.05
N GLY A 193 -10.03 11.83 6.29
CA GLY A 193 -9.31 12.34 7.46
C GLY A 193 -8.04 11.56 7.77
N SER A 194 -7.33 11.99 8.81
CA SER A 194 -6.18 11.26 9.36
C SER A 194 -6.59 10.53 10.62
N SER A 195 -5.93 9.40 10.92
CA SER A 195 -6.22 8.63 12.13
C SER A 195 -5.04 8.61 13.10
N LEU A 196 -5.32 8.51 14.40
CA LEU A 196 -4.35 8.05 15.40
C LEU A 196 -4.77 6.69 15.95
N MET A 197 -3.81 5.78 16.02
CA MET A 197 -3.99 4.45 16.58
C MET A 197 -3.54 4.41 18.04
N PHE A 198 -4.02 3.41 18.77
CA PHE A 198 -3.50 3.07 20.10
C PHE A 198 -3.42 1.55 20.23
N GLN A 199 -2.71 1.08 21.26
CA GLN A 199 -2.74 -0.30 21.69
C GLN A 199 -2.89 -0.34 23.21
N ALA A 200 -3.74 -1.23 23.70
CA ALA A 200 -3.90 -1.51 25.10
C ALA A 200 -3.49 -2.94 25.43
N ARG A 201 -3.10 -3.16 26.68
CA ARG A 201 -2.73 -4.47 27.22
C ARG A 201 -3.64 -4.84 28.37
N LYS A 202 -4.04 -6.10 28.42
CA LYS A 202 -4.81 -6.68 29.53
C LYS A 202 -3.89 -7.11 30.68
N TYR A 203 -4.29 -6.78 31.90
CA TYR A 203 -3.61 -7.11 33.14
C TYR A 203 -4.49 -8.00 34.03
N ASP A 204 -3.87 -8.68 34.99
CA ASP A 204 -4.53 -9.52 36.01
C ASP A 204 -5.22 -8.70 37.10
N ARG A 205 -5.00 -7.39 37.13
CA ARG A 205 -5.56 -6.43 38.09
C ARG A 205 -6.26 -5.27 37.39
N ALA A 206 -7.10 -4.56 38.15
CA ALA A 206 -7.70 -3.31 37.70
C ALA A 206 -6.62 -2.26 37.36
N MET A 207 -6.85 -1.55 36.26
CA MET A 207 -5.95 -0.51 35.73
C MET A 207 -6.74 0.79 35.56
N PRO A 208 -6.89 1.61 36.62
CA PRO A 208 -7.64 2.86 36.55
C PRO A 208 -6.97 3.85 35.60
N PHE A 209 -7.77 4.72 34.96
CA PHE A 209 -7.29 5.74 34.04
C PHE A 209 -7.86 7.10 34.40
N VAL A 210 -7.00 8.12 34.44
CA VAL A 210 -7.37 9.53 34.60
C VAL A 210 -7.03 10.25 33.32
N ALA A 211 -8.06 10.70 32.60
CA ALA A 211 -7.86 11.43 31.35
C ALA A 211 -7.17 12.78 31.59
N PRO A 212 -6.26 13.21 30.68
CA PRO A 212 -5.75 14.57 30.66
C PRO A 212 -6.89 15.60 30.54
N SER A 213 -6.69 16.80 31.12
CA SER A 213 -7.73 17.84 31.14
C SER A 213 -8.13 18.38 29.77
N TRP A 214 -7.26 18.20 28.76
CA TRP A 214 -7.48 18.60 27.38
C TRP A 214 -8.16 17.49 26.54
N ALA A 215 -8.36 16.30 27.09
CA ALA A 215 -9.05 15.23 26.37
C ALA A 215 -10.51 15.62 26.10
N ARG A 216 -11.00 15.32 24.89
CA ARG A 216 -12.41 15.49 24.57
C ARG A 216 -13.28 14.58 25.42
N LYS A 217 -14.53 14.96 25.62
CA LYS A 217 -15.51 14.13 26.31
C LYS A 217 -16.46 13.54 25.28
N PHE A 218 -16.68 12.24 25.41
CA PHE A 218 -17.61 11.49 24.59
C PHE A 218 -18.61 10.77 25.49
N THR A 219 -19.79 10.59 24.95
CA THR A 219 -20.86 9.75 25.48
C THR A 219 -21.15 8.61 24.51
N GLU A 220 -21.94 7.62 24.94
CA GLU A 220 -22.48 6.59 24.03
C GLU A 220 -23.21 7.20 22.83
N ALA A 221 -23.93 8.31 23.03
CA ALA A 221 -24.63 8.98 21.95
C ALA A 221 -23.64 9.49 20.89
N ASP A 222 -22.50 10.05 21.29
CA ASP A 222 -21.49 10.56 20.35
C ASP A 222 -20.82 9.44 19.55
N LEU A 223 -20.67 8.25 20.17
CA LEU A 223 -19.99 7.08 19.57
C LEU A 223 -20.94 6.01 19.06
N ARG A 224 -22.25 6.27 18.96
CA ARG A 224 -23.30 5.29 18.62
C ARG A 224 -23.08 4.49 17.33
N LEU A 225 -22.39 5.07 16.34
CA LEU A 225 -22.04 4.42 15.07
C LEU A 225 -20.56 4.05 14.97
N ARG A 226 -19.78 4.24 16.05
CA ARG A 226 -18.35 3.93 16.12
C ARG A 226 -18.18 2.66 16.96
N PRO A 227 -17.80 1.52 16.36
CA PRO A 227 -17.59 0.29 17.15
C PRO A 227 -16.46 0.47 18.16
N HIS A 228 -16.75 0.32 19.45
CA HIS A 228 -15.79 0.47 20.54
C HIS A 228 -16.09 -0.55 21.64
N ALA A 229 -15.05 -1.23 22.14
CA ALA A 229 -15.17 -2.31 23.13
C ALA A 229 -16.21 -3.41 22.80
N THR A 230 -16.63 -3.49 21.53
CA THR A 230 -17.55 -4.51 21.02
C THR A 230 -16.76 -5.62 20.35
N LYS A 231 -17.18 -6.89 20.52
CA LYS A 231 -16.57 -8.00 19.77
C LYS A 231 -16.79 -7.78 18.27
N ALA A 232 -15.71 -7.47 17.56
CA ALA A 232 -15.70 -7.54 16.10
C ALA A 232 -14.98 -8.81 15.70
N LEU A 233 -15.68 -9.72 15.00
CA LEU A 233 -15.06 -10.84 14.27
C LEU A 233 -14.08 -11.70 15.10
N ASP A 234 -14.52 -12.18 16.27
CA ASP A 234 -13.84 -13.19 17.12
C ASP A 234 -12.35 -12.96 17.48
N LEU A 235 -11.76 -11.80 17.18
CA LEU A 235 -10.31 -11.58 17.28
C LEU A 235 -9.86 -10.65 18.42
N ASP A 236 -10.67 -9.67 18.82
CA ASP A 236 -10.59 -8.87 20.06
C ASP A 236 -11.75 -7.84 20.07
N VAL A 237 -12.02 -7.17 21.18
CA VAL A 237 -12.95 -6.02 21.28
C VAL A 237 -12.36 -4.70 20.73
N GLY A 238 -11.27 -4.80 19.96
CA GLY A 238 -10.54 -3.68 19.34
C GLY A 238 -9.67 -2.88 20.31
N LEU A 239 -9.40 -3.40 21.52
CA LEU A 239 -8.58 -2.73 22.53
C LEU A 239 -7.09 -3.00 22.32
N GLU A 240 -6.72 -4.18 21.84
CA GLU A 240 -5.34 -4.59 21.57
C GLU A 240 -4.74 -3.85 20.35
N TYR A 241 -5.57 -3.50 19.36
CA TYR A 241 -5.11 -2.90 18.10
C TYR A 241 -5.62 -1.48 17.83
N GLY A 242 -6.51 -0.96 18.70
CA GLY A 242 -7.08 0.37 18.56
C GLY A 242 -8.11 0.48 17.43
N TYR A 243 -8.53 1.71 17.15
CA TYR A 243 -9.65 1.99 16.25
C TYR A 243 -9.23 2.82 15.04
N TRP A 244 -9.36 2.24 13.85
CA TRP A 244 -9.07 2.94 12.59
C TRP A 244 -9.98 4.14 12.33
N TRP A 245 -11.15 4.19 12.97
CA TRP A 245 -12.14 5.26 12.82
C TRP A 245 -11.88 6.44 13.75
N LEU A 246 -10.87 6.39 14.63
CA LEU A 246 -10.35 7.54 15.38
C LEU A 246 -9.73 8.53 14.40
N GLU A 247 -10.59 9.18 13.66
CA GLU A 247 -10.29 9.94 12.46
C GLU A 247 -10.91 11.32 12.55
N TRP A 248 -10.19 12.31 12.03
CA TRP A 248 -10.61 13.71 11.97
C TRP A 248 -9.75 14.49 10.97
N GLY A 249 -10.17 15.72 10.64
CA GLY A 249 -9.35 16.68 9.89
C GLY A 249 -9.52 16.62 8.36
N GLY A 250 -10.51 15.87 7.86
CA GLY A 250 -10.81 15.84 6.42
C GLY A 250 -11.34 17.16 5.86
N ASP A 251 -11.84 18.05 6.71
CA ASP A 251 -12.25 19.42 6.35
C ASP A 251 -11.08 20.42 6.25
N LEU A 252 -9.87 19.99 6.61
CA LEU A 252 -8.66 20.82 6.64
C LEU A 252 -7.67 20.42 5.54
N ASP A 253 -6.61 21.22 5.38
CA ASP A 253 -5.47 20.82 4.56
C ASP A 253 -4.64 19.79 5.32
N THR A 254 -4.75 18.51 4.94
CA THR A 254 -4.08 17.39 5.62
C THR A 254 -2.56 17.47 5.59
N ILE A 255 -1.98 18.38 4.80
CA ILE A 255 -0.54 18.64 4.77
C ILE A 255 -0.21 19.85 5.64
N ARG A 256 -0.85 21.00 5.40
CA ARG A 256 -0.50 22.26 6.07
C ARG A 256 -0.99 22.31 7.51
N ASP A 257 -2.13 21.71 7.80
CA ASP A 257 -2.77 21.71 9.12
C ASP A 257 -2.44 20.44 9.93
N ASN A 258 -1.44 19.66 9.50
CA ASN A 258 -1.10 18.36 10.11
C ASN A 258 -0.89 18.42 11.63
N GLU A 259 -0.25 19.47 12.13
CA GLU A 259 0.01 19.62 13.57
C GLU A 259 -1.27 19.93 14.36
N VAL A 260 -2.20 20.70 13.78
CA VAL A 260 -3.52 20.96 14.36
C VAL A 260 -4.34 19.67 14.37
N ILE A 261 -4.34 18.93 13.26
CA ILE A 261 -5.00 17.64 13.13
C ILE A 261 -4.45 16.65 14.16
N ARG A 262 -3.12 16.60 14.35
CA ARG A 262 -2.47 15.74 15.36
C ARG A 262 -2.97 16.06 16.77
N ASP A 263 -2.96 17.33 17.16
CA ASP A 263 -3.33 17.73 18.52
C ASP A 263 -4.80 17.43 18.83
N GLU A 264 -5.69 17.69 17.86
CA GLU A 264 -7.10 17.35 17.97
C GLU A 264 -7.33 15.83 18.01
N LEU A 265 -6.62 15.06 17.18
CA LEU A 265 -6.69 13.60 17.21
C LEU A 265 -6.20 13.02 18.54
N LEU A 266 -5.19 13.61 19.19
CA LEU A 266 -4.75 13.21 20.53
C LEU A 266 -5.86 13.47 21.56
N ALA A 267 -6.51 14.64 21.51
CA ALA A 267 -7.64 14.96 22.37
C ALA A 267 -8.81 13.99 22.17
N ILE A 268 -9.09 13.61 20.91
CA ILE A 268 -10.10 12.59 20.55
C ILE A 268 -9.70 11.22 21.09
N LEU A 269 -8.48 10.75 20.85
CA LEU A 269 -8.01 9.43 21.28
C LEU A 269 -8.08 9.29 22.81
N MET A 270 -7.58 10.28 23.55
CA MET A 270 -7.66 10.27 25.01
C MET A 270 -9.11 10.32 25.50
N GLY A 271 -9.98 11.04 24.79
CA GLY A 271 -11.40 11.12 25.11
C GLY A 271 -12.14 9.81 24.88
N VAL A 272 -11.86 9.12 23.77
CA VAL A 272 -12.45 7.81 23.48
C VAL A 272 -11.94 6.77 24.47
N TRP A 273 -10.65 6.79 24.81
CA TRP A 273 -10.12 5.91 25.85
C TRP A 273 -10.72 6.20 27.23
N ASP A 274 -10.93 7.48 27.59
CA ASP A 274 -11.66 7.88 28.81
C ASP A 274 -13.08 7.32 28.82
N HIS A 275 -13.81 7.45 27.71
CA HIS A 275 -15.16 6.88 27.58
C HIS A 275 -15.15 5.36 27.75
N VAL A 276 -14.22 4.66 27.08
CA VAL A 276 -14.06 3.21 27.23
C VAL A 276 -13.75 2.81 28.68
N LYS A 277 -12.92 3.58 29.39
CA LYS A 277 -12.51 3.26 30.77
C LYS A 277 -13.51 3.68 31.84
N ASN A 278 -14.20 4.78 31.65
CA ASN A 278 -14.92 5.50 32.71
C ASN A 278 -16.38 5.85 32.33
N GLY A 279 -16.78 5.69 31.06
CA GLY A 279 -18.09 6.09 30.53
C GLY A 279 -19.19 5.02 30.63
N GLY A 280 -18.87 3.82 31.11
CA GLY A 280 -19.79 2.68 31.21
C GLY A 280 -19.06 1.36 31.42
N ASP A 281 -19.80 0.25 31.48
CA ASP A 281 -19.20 -1.09 31.48
C ASP A 281 -18.87 -1.52 30.05
N HIS A 282 -17.59 -1.38 29.70
CA HIS A 282 -17.01 -1.80 28.43
C HIS A 282 -16.10 -3.03 28.58
N GLY A 283 -16.10 -3.69 29.75
CA GLY A 283 -15.15 -4.77 30.05
C GLY A 283 -13.67 -4.35 30.03
N ALA A 284 -13.41 -3.04 30.14
CA ALA A 284 -12.08 -2.45 29.99
C ALA A 284 -11.33 -2.26 31.32
N ASP A 285 -11.91 -2.64 32.47
CA ASP A 285 -11.36 -2.39 33.82
C ASP A 285 -9.91 -2.86 34.00
N HIS A 286 -9.58 -4.00 33.41
CA HIS A 286 -8.26 -4.64 33.47
C HIS A 286 -7.34 -4.27 32.31
N TRP A 287 -7.78 -3.40 31.41
CA TRP A 287 -6.99 -2.93 30.27
C TRP A 287 -6.32 -1.59 30.57
N ALA A 288 -5.08 -1.43 30.13
CA ALA A 288 -4.32 -0.19 30.20
C ALA A 288 -3.75 0.16 28.83
N LEU A 289 -3.77 1.45 28.49
CA LEU A 289 -3.11 1.97 27.29
C LEU A 289 -1.60 1.67 27.40
N GLU A 290 -1.06 0.95 26.41
CA GLU A 290 0.36 0.62 26.33
C GLU A 290 1.09 1.57 25.37
N TRP A 291 0.40 1.96 24.29
CA TRP A 291 0.94 2.85 23.27
C TRP A 291 -0.17 3.70 22.67
N CYS A 292 0.15 4.95 22.31
CA CYS A 292 -0.66 5.79 21.44
C CYS A 292 0.23 6.45 20.39
N GLY A 293 -0.31 6.60 19.19
CA GLY A 293 0.37 7.29 18.10
C GLY A 293 0.41 8.80 18.33
N PHE A 294 1.51 9.42 17.91
CA PHE A 294 1.65 10.89 17.84
C PHE A 294 1.82 11.38 16.40
N LEU A 295 1.91 10.47 15.43
CA LEU A 295 2.01 10.79 14.02
C LEU A 295 0.68 10.43 13.33
N PRO A 296 -0.05 11.41 12.75
CA PRO A 296 -1.29 11.13 12.05
C PRO A 296 -1.06 10.19 10.86
N GLY A 297 -1.79 9.07 10.84
CA GLY A 297 -1.89 8.19 9.70
C GLY A 297 -2.78 8.81 8.63
N LYS A 298 -2.20 9.67 7.78
CA LYS A 298 -2.95 10.35 6.70
C LYS A 298 -3.51 9.33 5.72
N ARG A 299 -4.78 9.48 5.34
CA ARG A 299 -5.41 8.70 4.26
C ARG A 299 -5.25 9.38 2.92
N GLU A 300 -5.51 10.69 2.84
CA GLU A 300 -5.56 11.44 1.59
C GLU A 300 -4.74 12.74 1.67
N SER A 301 -4.16 13.12 0.54
CA SER A 301 -3.32 14.31 0.36
C SER A 301 -3.44 14.82 -1.09
N ARG A 302 -2.40 14.65 -1.92
CA ARG A 302 -2.36 15.01 -3.35
C ARG A 302 -2.48 13.77 -4.22
N ARG A 303 -3.27 13.85 -5.29
CA ARG A 303 -3.35 12.83 -6.34
C ARG A 303 -2.80 13.39 -7.64
N PHE A 304 -1.63 12.94 -8.10
CA PHE A 304 -1.00 13.54 -9.29
C PHE A 304 -1.72 13.19 -10.58
N ILE A 305 -1.55 14.04 -11.60
CA ILE A 305 -2.05 13.79 -12.94
C ILE A 305 -1.00 12.98 -13.71
N GLY A 306 -1.27 11.69 -13.85
CA GLY A 306 -0.50 10.78 -14.68
C GLY A 306 -0.96 10.81 -16.14
N GLN A 307 -0.40 9.94 -16.97
CA GLN A 307 -0.82 9.79 -18.38
C GLN A 307 -2.26 9.28 -18.53
N TYR A 308 -2.84 8.75 -17.46
CA TYR A 308 -4.25 8.41 -17.30
C TYR A 308 -4.64 8.65 -15.84
N THR A 309 -5.93 8.89 -15.59
CA THR A 309 -6.48 8.98 -14.23
C THR A 309 -7.46 7.82 -14.06
N LEU A 310 -7.17 6.91 -13.12
CA LEU A 310 -8.06 5.79 -12.83
C LEU A 310 -9.38 6.29 -12.21
N THR A 311 -10.51 5.76 -12.66
CA THR A 311 -11.84 6.20 -12.22
C THR A 311 -12.63 5.06 -11.56
N GLN A 312 -13.70 5.44 -10.85
CA GLN A 312 -14.71 4.55 -10.29
C GLN A 312 -15.24 3.59 -11.35
N ASN A 313 -15.48 4.08 -12.56
CA ASN A 313 -16.02 3.26 -13.65
C ASN A 313 -15.01 2.18 -14.06
N ASP A 314 -13.72 2.52 -14.16
CA ASP A 314 -12.68 1.53 -14.46
C ASP A 314 -12.63 0.41 -13.40
N ILE A 315 -12.82 0.76 -12.12
CA ILE A 315 -12.87 -0.19 -10.99
C ILE A 315 -14.12 -1.07 -11.04
N ILE A 316 -15.31 -0.47 -11.21
CA ILE A 316 -16.59 -1.20 -11.20
C ILE A 316 -16.66 -2.16 -12.39
N GLU A 317 -16.22 -1.70 -13.57
CA GLU A 317 -16.25 -2.49 -14.80
C GLU A 317 -15.09 -3.51 -14.88
N SER A 318 -14.12 -3.45 -13.95
CA SER A 318 -12.86 -4.21 -14.02
C SER A 318 -12.23 -4.08 -15.41
N ARG A 319 -12.11 -2.83 -15.85
CA ARG A 319 -11.62 -2.49 -17.18
C ARG A 319 -10.24 -3.10 -17.40
N SER A 320 -10.03 -3.66 -18.60
CA SER A 320 -8.75 -4.22 -19.00
C SER A 320 -7.77 -3.14 -19.42
N PHE A 321 -6.54 -3.24 -18.91
CA PHE A 321 -5.45 -2.39 -19.34
C PHE A 321 -4.25 -3.22 -19.83
N ASP A 322 -3.78 -2.90 -21.03
CA ASP A 322 -2.67 -3.63 -21.64
C ASP A 322 -1.35 -3.44 -20.88
N ASP A 323 -1.20 -2.31 -20.19
CA ASP A 323 -0.08 -1.92 -19.34
C ASP A 323 -0.32 -2.17 -17.84
N ALA A 324 -1.19 -3.12 -17.48
CA ALA A 324 -1.38 -3.53 -16.09
C ALA A 324 -0.06 -4.01 -15.46
N ILE A 325 0.24 -3.51 -14.26
CA ILE A 325 1.44 -3.86 -13.45
C ILE A 325 1.09 -4.39 -12.07
N ALA A 326 -0.14 -4.17 -11.62
CA ALA A 326 -0.66 -4.61 -10.34
C ALA A 326 -2.19 -4.73 -10.45
N TYR A 327 -2.84 -5.08 -9.34
CA TYR A 327 -4.29 -5.14 -9.25
C TYR A 327 -4.76 -4.68 -7.87
N GLY A 328 -6.03 -4.28 -7.79
CA GLY A 328 -6.71 -3.94 -6.55
C GLY A 328 -8.00 -4.75 -6.38
N GLY A 329 -8.56 -4.69 -5.18
CA GLY A 329 -9.80 -5.37 -4.83
C GLY A 329 -10.50 -4.83 -3.58
N TRP A 330 -9.91 -3.85 -2.91
CA TRP A 330 -10.52 -3.21 -1.75
C TRP A 330 -11.80 -2.48 -2.15
N HIS A 331 -12.75 -2.39 -1.22
CA HIS A 331 -13.95 -1.58 -1.44
C HIS A 331 -13.58 -0.10 -1.62
N MET A 332 -14.40 0.68 -2.33
CA MET A 332 -14.25 2.13 -2.29
C MET A 332 -14.83 2.61 -0.97
N ASP A 333 -13.97 2.78 0.02
CA ASP A 333 -14.29 3.08 1.42
C ASP A 333 -14.21 4.60 1.65
N LEU A 334 -15.35 5.27 1.49
CA LEU A 334 -15.45 6.74 1.63
C LEU A 334 -15.76 7.11 3.08
N HIS A 335 -14.94 7.97 3.65
CA HIS A 335 -15.06 8.41 5.04
C HIS A 335 -15.70 9.80 5.11
N PRO A 336 -16.51 10.09 6.14
CA PRO A 336 -17.00 11.44 6.36
C PRO A 336 -15.82 12.36 6.71
N PRO A 337 -15.64 13.51 6.03
CA PRO A 337 -14.50 14.43 6.30
C PRO A 337 -14.39 14.89 7.76
N LYS A 338 -15.54 14.99 8.45
CA LYS A 338 -15.66 15.33 9.87
C LYS A 338 -15.23 14.21 10.83
N GLY A 339 -15.03 12.99 10.33
CA GLY A 339 -14.56 11.85 11.11
C GLY A 339 -15.45 11.54 12.32
N VAL A 340 -14.90 11.59 13.53
CA VAL A 340 -15.65 11.36 14.78
C VAL A 340 -16.78 12.38 15.03
N ASP A 341 -16.70 13.58 14.44
CA ASP A 341 -17.74 14.61 14.60
C ASP A 341 -18.99 14.34 13.74
N ALA A 342 -18.90 13.40 12.78
CA ALA A 342 -20.05 12.91 12.03
C ALA A 342 -20.75 11.76 12.78
N ALA A 343 -21.30 12.04 13.96
CA ALA A 343 -21.91 11.03 14.83
C ALA A 343 -23.15 10.34 14.22
N ASP A 344 -23.86 11.03 13.30
CA ASP A 344 -25.03 10.53 12.57
C ASP A 344 -24.67 9.68 11.34
N GLU A 345 -23.40 9.61 10.97
CA GLU A 345 -22.91 8.88 9.81
C GLU A 345 -22.03 7.71 10.25
N PRO A 346 -22.02 6.57 9.53
CA PRO A 346 -21.05 5.51 9.80
C PRO A 346 -19.62 6.04 9.60
N PRO A 347 -18.60 5.45 10.27
CA PRO A 347 -17.21 5.90 10.16
C PRO A 347 -16.65 5.77 8.74
N CYS A 348 -17.29 4.95 7.92
CA CYS A 348 -17.01 4.80 6.51
C CYS A 348 -18.23 4.18 5.80
N ILE A 349 -18.44 4.54 4.54
CA ILE A 349 -19.35 3.88 3.61
C ILE A 349 -18.52 3.01 2.67
N HIS A 350 -18.72 1.69 2.74
CA HIS A 350 -18.06 0.74 1.85
C HIS A 350 -18.89 0.52 0.58
N HIS A 351 -18.45 1.08 -0.54
CA HIS A 351 -19.00 0.76 -1.85
C HIS A 351 -18.34 -0.51 -2.37
N LEU A 352 -19.14 -1.56 -2.52
CA LEU A 352 -18.66 -2.86 -2.96
C LEU A 352 -18.05 -2.76 -4.35
N VAL A 353 -16.87 -3.33 -4.47
CA VAL A 353 -16.19 -3.54 -5.74
C VAL A 353 -16.52 -4.98 -6.15
N PRO A 354 -17.15 -5.22 -7.33
CA PRO A 354 -17.63 -6.54 -7.70
C PRO A 354 -16.52 -7.50 -8.12
N HIS A 355 -15.40 -6.97 -8.62
CA HIS A 355 -14.31 -7.75 -9.19
C HIS A 355 -12.95 -7.19 -8.77
N LEU A 356 -11.88 -7.99 -8.88
CA LEU A 356 -10.53 -7.43 -8.92
C LEU A 356 -10.38 -6.57 -10.18
N TYR A 357 -9.56 -5.52 -10.11
CA TYR A 357 -9.37 -4.57 -11.19
C TYR A 357 -7.89 -4.29 -11.43
N ASP A 358 -7.53 -3.95 -12.67
CA ASP A 358 -6.14 -3.68 -13.05
C ASP A 358 -5.67 -2.33 -12.48
N ILE A 359 -4.39 -2.26 -12.13
CA ILE A 359 -3.67 -1.01 -11.96
C ILE A 359 -2.68 -0.85 -13.12
N PRO A 360 -2.90 0.10 -14.05
CA PRO A 360 -2.03 0.29 -15.20
C PRO A 360 -0.84 1.19 -14.91
N LEU A 361 0.32 0.92 -15.53
CA LEU A 361 1.54 1.71 -15.34
C LEU A 361 1.35 3.20 -15.63
N ARG A 362 0.52 3.55 -16.63
CA ARG A 362 0.26 4.94 -17.03
C ARG A 362 -0.31 5.86 -15.95
N ILE A 363 -0.94 5.33 -14.88
CA ILE A 363 -1.38 6.16 -13.74
C ILE A 363 -0.22 6.55 -12.81
N CYS A 364 0.91 5.87 -12.96
CA CYS A 364 2.12 6.03 -12.16
C CYS A 364 3.19 6.86 -12.88
N ILE A 365 2.95 7.32 -14.12
CA ILE A 365 3.91 8.11 -14.90
C ILE A 365 3.38 9.53 -15.05
N SER A 366 4.21 10.52 -14.72
CA SER A 366 3.84 11.93 -14.92
C SER A 366 3.48 12.22 -16.37
N ASN A 367 2.37 12.94 -16.57
CA ASN A 367 2.03 13.46 -17.90
C ASN A 367 2.86 14.72 -18.24
N HIS A 368 3.46 15.35 -17.23
CA HIS A 368 4.16 16.62 -17.37
C HIS A 368 5.68 16.41 -17.52
N LEU A 369 6.29 15.76 -16.53
CA LEU A 369 7.74 15.58 -16.42
C LEU A 369 8.21 14.28 -17.06
N ASP A 370 9.35 14.31 -17.73
CA ASP A 370 9.81 13.20 -18.56
C ASP A 370 10.33 11.99 -17.75
N ASN A 371 10.85 12.25 -16.55
CA ASN A 371 11.51 11.27 -15.68
C ASN A 371 10.93 11.15 -14.27
N LEU A 372 9.69 11.60 -14.06
CA LEU A 372 8.98 11.45 -12.79
C LEU A 372 7.92 10.35 -12.85
N MET A 373 7.95 9.48 -11.83
CA MET A 373 6.94 8.47 -11.56
C MET A 373 6.34 8.65 -10.16
N PHE A 374 5.18 8.04 -9.92
CA PHE A 374 4.45 8.04 -8.65
C PHE A 374 4.19 6.60 -8.22
N ALA A 375 4.32 6.29 -6.94
CA ALA A 375 3.87 5.01 -6.40
C ALA A 375 3.26 5.16 -5.01
N GLY A 376 2.09 4.56 -4.82
CA GLY A 376 1.33 4.60 -3.58
C GLY A 376 0.14 5.54 -3.64
N ARG A 377 -0.12 6.29 -2.56
CA ARG A 377 -1.34 7.13 -2.41
C ARG A 377 -1.37 8.35 -3.33
N ASN A 378 -0.26 8.68 -3.98
CA ASN A 378 -0.12 9.85 -4.82
C ASN A 378 -0.29 9.54 -6.33
N VAL A 379 -0.59 8.30 -6.70
CA VAL A 379 -0.86 7.92 -8.10
C VAL A 379 -2.10 8.63 -8.66
N SER A 380 -2.24 8.59 -9.99
CA SER A 380 -3.36 9.26 -10.66
C SER A 380 -4.66 8.48 -10.58
N ALA A 381 -5.55 8.96 -9.72
CA ALA A 381 -6.90 8.45 -9.56
C ALA A 381 -7.87 9.60 -9.22
N SER A 382 -9.14 9.45 -9.58
CA SER A 382 -10.22 10.28 -9.01
C SER A 382 -10.31 10.06 -7.49
N HIS A 383 -10.92 10.97 -6.73
CA HIS A 383 -11.14 10.78 -5.28
C HIS A 383 -11.86 9.46 -4.97
N VAL A 384 -12.83 9.08 -5.78
CA VAL A 384 -13.62 7.86 -5.58
C VAL A 384 -12.77 6.61 -5.83
N ALA A 385 -12.04 6.55 -6.95
CA ALA A 385 -11.16 5.42 -7.25
C ALA A 385 -9.99 5.33 -6.27
N PHE A 386 -9.48 6.48 -5.85
CA PHE A 386 -8.43 6.62 -4.86
C PHE A 386 -8.78 5.91 -3.56
N ALA A 387 -10.02 6.02 -3.07
CA ALA A 387 -10.47 5.35 -1.84
C ALA A 387 -10.15 3.85 -1.84
N SER A 388 -10.29 3.17 -2.99
CA SER A 388 -9.92 1.77 -3.12
C SER A 388 -8.41 1.55 -3.32
N THR A 389 -7.77 2.32 -4.21
CA THR A 389 -6.34 2.10 -4.57
C THR A 389 -5.34 2.47 -3.48
N ARG A 390 -5.72 3.36 -2.55
CA ARG A 390 -4.84 3.88 -1.48
C ARG A 390 -4.48 2.90 -0.38
N VAL A 391 -5.06 1.70 -0.36
CA VAL A 391 -4.77 0.70 0.67
C VAL A 391 -3.35 0.15 0.51
N MET A 392 -2.74 -0.19 1.63
CA MET A 392 -1.29 -0.35 1.69
C MET A 392 -0.78 -1.57 0.91
N ALA A 393 -1.53 -2.67 0.84
CA ALA A 393 -1.10 -3.82 0.05
C ALA A 393 -1.17 -3.53 -1.46
N THR A 394 -2.24 -2.90 -1.93
CA THR A 394 -2.35 -2.43 -3.32
C THR A 394 -1.24 -1.43 -3.64
N CYS A 395 -0.97 -0.46 -2.76
CA CYS A 395 0.17 0.47 -2.88
C CYS A 395 1.53 -0.25 -2.98
N ALA A 396 1.72 -1.33 -2.22
CA ALA A 396 2.94 -2.13 -2.27
C ALA A 396 3.13 -2.86 -3.62
N SER A 397 2.05 -3.45 -4.15
CA SER A 397 2.07 -4.07 -5.49
C SER A 397 2.31 -3.04 -6.60
N ILE A 398 1.68 -1.86 -6.52
CA ILE A 398 1.99 -0.73 -7.41
C ILE A 398 3.48 -0.38 -7.32
N GLY A 399 3.99 -0.28 -6.09
CA GLY A 399 5.39 0.03 -5.82
C GLY A 399 6.35 -0.91 -6.54
N GLN A 400 6.15 -2.22 -6.43
CA GLN A 400 6.96 -3.21 -7.13
C GLN A 400 6.87 -3.03 -8.65
N GLY A 401 5.66 -2.90 -9.21
CA GLY A 401 5.46 -2.69 -10.64
C GLY A 401 6.20 -1.46 -11.18
N VAL A 402 6.15 -0.34 -10.45
CA VAL A 402 6.85 0.90 -10.79
C VAL A 402 8.37 0.75 -10.68
N GLY A 403 8.87 0.07 -9.63
CA GLY A 403 10.30 -0.18 -9.45
C GLY A 403 10.90 -1.04 -10.56
N THR A 404 10.23 -2.13 -10.94
CA THR A 404 10.63 -2.99 -12.06
C THR A 404 10.60 -2.23 -13.39
N ALA A 405 9.56 -1.43 -13.64
CA ALA A 405 9.46 -0.61 -14.85
C ALA A 405 10.62 0.41 -14.94
N ALA A 406 10.95 1.07 -13.83
CA ALA A 406 12.04 2.02 -13.76
C ALA A 406 13.40 1.36 -14.03
N ALA A 407 13.67 0.18 -13.48
CA ALA A 407 14.91 -0.55 -13.74
C ALA A 407 15.06 -0.95 -15.23
N ILE A 408 13.98 -1.43 -15.85
CA ILE A 408 13.96 -1.71 -17.30
C ILE A 408 14.21 -0.43 -18.10
N ALA A 409 13.57 0.68 -17.71
CA ALA A 409 13.76 1.98 -18.36
C ALA A 409 15.21 2.47 -18.30
N ILE A 410 15.89 2.29 -17.15
CA ILE A 410 17.33 2.58 -17.00
C ILE A 410 18.17 1.72 -17.94
N ARG A 411 17.96 0.40 -17.92
CA ARG A 411 18.71 -0.57 -18.73
C ARG A 411 18.60 -0.26 -20.22
N ASP A 412 17.39 0.06 -20.68
CA ASP A 412 17.08 0.28 -22.09
C ASP A 412 17.19 1.75 -22.51
N LYS A 413 17.56 2.63 -21.57
CA LYS A 413 17.73 4.08 -21.78
C LYS A 413 16.47 4.74 -22.34
N VAL A 414 15.31 4.36 -21.79
CA VAL A 414 14.00 4.88 -22.14
C VAL A 414 13.52 5.81 -21.03
N LEU A 415 12.95 6.96 -21.41
CA LEU A 415 12.34 7.86 -20.43
C LEU A 415 11.01 7.25 -19.93
N PRO A 416 10.68 7.34 -18.62
CA PRO A 416 9.41 6.89 -18.08
C PRO A 416 8.20 7.32 -18.91
N LYS A 417 8.16 8.58 -19.35
CA LYS A 417 7.06 9.13 -20.17
C LYS A 417 6.83 8.40 -21.50
N GLN A 418 7.83 7.69 -22.02
CA GLN A 418 7.75 6.95 -23.28
C GLN A 418 7.43 5.47 -23.08
N PHE A 419 7.53 4.94 -21.85
CA PHE A 419 7.51 3.50 -21.58
C PHE A 419 6.24 2.82 -22.09
N VAL A 420 5.06 3.37 -21.76
CA VAL A 420 3.75 2.76 -22.09
C VAL A 420 3.47 2.73 -23.60
N SER A 421 4.16 3.55 -24.39
CA SER A 421 4.01 3.54 -25.85
C SER A 421 4.70 2.36 -26.54
N ASN A 422 5.53 1.60 -25.82
CA ASN A 422 6.26 0.46 -26.35
C ASN A 422 5.69 -0.86 -25.81
N SER A 423 4.92 -1.57 -26.63
CA SER A 423 4.29 -2.84 -26.26
C SER A 423 5.30 -3.94 -25.90
N ASN A 424 6.52 -3.90 -26.44
CA ASN A 424 7.55 -4.88 -26.12
C ASN A 424 8.08 -4.66 -24.70
N LEU A 425 8.29 -3.41 -24.28
CA LEU A 425 8.68 -3.08 -22.90
C LEU A 425 7.58 -3.44 -21.90
N ILE A 426 6.31 -3.19 -22.26
CA ILE A 426 5.17 -3.60 -21.42
C ILE A 426 5.12 -5.12 -21.28
N ARG A 427 5.30 -5.87 -22.37
CA ARG A 427 5.34 -7.33 -22.31
C ARG A 427 6.50 -7.81 -21.43
N GLU A 428 7.69 -7.27 -21.62
CA GLU A 428 8.85 -7.62 -20.80
C GLU A 428 8.61 -7.33 -19.32
N LEU A 429 8.11 -6.13 -18.99
CA LEU A 429 7.75 -5.76 -17.63
C LEU A 429 6.78 -6.76 -17.00
N GLN A 430 5.70 -7.13 -17.72
CA GLN A 430 4.72 -8.10 -17.23
C GLN A 430 5.34 -9.47 -17.00
N GLN A 431 6.24 -9.94 -17.88
CA GLN A 431 6.92 -11.22 -17.72
C GLN A 431 7.92 -11.21 -16.56
N THR A 432 8.66 -10.12 -16.37
CA THR A 432 9.54 -9.95 -15.21
C THR A 432 8.74 -9.94 -13.90
N LEU A 433 7.61 -9.23 -13.86
CA LEU A 433 6.74 -9.21 -12.69
C LEU A 433 6.17 -10.59 -12.36
N LEU A 434 5.72 -11.35 -13.37
CA LEU A 434 5.25 -12.73 -13.19
C LEU A 434 6.36 -13.64 -12.63
N ARG A 435 7.59 -13.51 -13.15
CA ARG A 435 8.78 -14.22 -12.65
C ARG A 435 9.07 -13.88 -11.19
N ASP A 436 8.90 -12.61 -10.81
CA ASP A 436 9.06 -12.10 -9.44
C ASP A 436 7.83 -12.40 -8.54
N GLY A 437 6.93 -13.28 -9.00
CA GLY A 437 5.78 -13.76 -8.21
C GLY A 437 4.60 -12.79 -8.13
N VAL A 438 4.56 -11.73 -8.94
CA VAL A 438 3.43 -10.81 -9.04
C VAL A 438 2.36 -11.41 -9.96
N PHE A 439 1.13 -11.51 -9.45
CA PHE A 439 -0.03 -11.83 -10.25
C PHE A 439 -0.53 -10.58 -11.00
N ILE A 440 -0.76 -10.74 -12.30
CA ILE A 440 -1.38 -9.72 -13.16
C ILE A 440 -2.58 -10.36 -13.86
N ILE A 441 -3.74 -9.71 -13.76
CA ILE A 441 -5.00 -10.25 -14.28
C ILE A 441 -4.86 -10.54 -15.78
N GLY A 442 -5.17 -11.78 -16.16
CA GLY A 442 -5.18 -12.22 -17.56
C GLY A 442 -3.81 -12.41 -18.20
N LYS A 443 -2.71 -12.26 -17.46
CA LYS A 443 -1.36 -12.47 -17.98
C LYS A 443 -0.84 -13.85 -17.55
N ARG A 444 -0.40 -14.63 -18.54
CA ARG A 444 0.27 -15.90 -18.34
C ARG A 444 1.78 -15.67 -18.33
N ASN A 445 2.50 -16.42 -17.49
CA ASN A 445 3.93 -16.58 -17.66
C ASN A 445 4.18 -17.25 -19.01
N GLU A 446 4.95 -16.59 -19.85
CA GLU A 446 5.39 -16.96 -21.20
C GLU A 446 6.92 -16.99 -21.31
N ASP A 447 7.60 -16.82 -20.18
CA ASP A 447 9.05 -16.86 -20.11
C ASP A 447 9.57 -18.23 -20.55
N SER A 448 10.36 -18.25 -21.62
CA SER A 448 11.01 -19.45 -22.13
C SER A 448 12.16 -19.93 -21.24
N GLN A 449 12.58 -19.12 -20.26
CA GLN A 449 13.56 -19.51 -19.25
C GLN A 449 12.90 -20.13 -18.01
N ASP A 450 11.57 -20.16 -17.93
CA ASP A 450 10.87 -20.90 -16.88
C ASP A 450 10.90 -22.40 -17.20
N LEU A 451 11.99 -23.05 -16.77
CA LEU A 451 12.23 -24.47 -16.98
C LEU A 451 11.12 -25.34 -16.38
N ALA A 452 10.38 -24.85 -15.36
CA ALA A 452 9.33 -25.66 -14.74
C ALA A 452 8.29 -26.12 -15.77
N ARG A 453 8.07 -25.34 -16.83
CA ARG A 453 7.07 -25.61 -17.87
C ARG A 453 7.39 -26.79 -18.77
N ASP A 454 8.67 -27.10 -18.92
CA ASP A 454 9.16 -28.23 -19.72
C ASP A 454 9.41 -29.47 -18.85
N ALA A 455 9.15 -29.38 -17.53
CA ALA A 455 9.36 -30.49 -16.63
C ALA A 455 8.27 -31.57 -16.77
N SER A 456 8.69 -32.82 -16.70
CA SER A 456 7.80 -33.92 -16.35
C SER A 456 7.52 -33.91 -14.84
N ILE A 457 6.25 -34.04 -14.45
CA ILE A 457 5.82 -33.84 -13.06
C ILE A 457 5.33 -35.15 -12.47
N THR A 458 5.87 -35.50 -11.31
CA THR A 458 5.40 -36.60 -10.45
C THR A 458 5.09 -36.05 -9.06
N CYS A 459 4.22 -36.73 -8.29
CA CYS A 459 3.89 -36.30 -6.93
C CYS A 459 3.51 -37.48 -6.04
N SER A 460 3.51 -37.25 -4.72
CA SER A 460 3.07 -38.22 -3.72
C SER A 460 1.56 -38.53 -3.79
N GLY A 461 0.81 -37.64 -4.44
CA GLY A 461 -0.64 -37.71 -4.59
C GLY A 461 -1.23 -36.34 -4.90
N GLN A 462 -2.46 -36.32 -5.41
CA GLN A 462 -3.13 -35.08 -5.81
C GLN A 462 -4.65 -35.17 -5.59
N GLN A 463 -5.26 -34.04 -5.25
CA GLN A 463 -6.71 -33.88 -5.21
C GLN A 463 -7.24 -33.51 -6.62
N PRO A 464 -8.50 -33.85 -6.95
CA PRO A 464 -9.12 -33.45 -8.22
C PRO A 464 -9.07 -31.94 -8.50
N GLU A 465 -9.18 -31.14 -7.45
CA GLU A 465 -9.17 -29.67 -7.49
C GLU A 465 -7.76 -29.09 -7.60
N GLY A 466 -6.70 -29.89 -7.42
CA GLY A 466 -5.32 -29.42 -7.47
C GLY A 466 -4.36 -30.46 -8.03
N PRO A 467 -4.51 -30.88 -9.31
CA PRO A 467 -3.58 -31.78 -9.95
C PRO A 467 -2.19 -31.16 -10.06
N ALA A 468 -1.15 -31.99 -9.94
CA ALA A 468 0.25 -31.56 -9.95
C ALA A 468 0.63 -30.82 -11.24
N ILE A 469 -0.01 -31.13 -12.37
CA ILE A 469 0.25 -30.46 -13.65
C ILE A 469 0.00 -28.94 -13.60
N ASN A 470 -0.88 -28.48 -12.70
CA ASN A 470 -1.26 -27.07 -12.61
C ASN A 470 -0.11 -26.14 -12.18
N VAL A 471 0.94 -26.67 -11.54
CA VAL A 471 2.11 -25.86 -11.16
C VAL A 471 2.88 -25.32 -12.36
N THR A 472 2.61 -25.85 -13.56
CA THR A 472 3.24 -25.44 -14.83
C THR A 472 2.28 -24.68 -15.75
N SER A 473 1.07 -24.36 -15.26
CA SER A 473 0.07 -23.63 -16.05
C SER A 473 0.55 -22.24 -16.49
N GLY A 474 1.56 -21.68 -15.82
CA GLY A 474 1.99 -20.29 -16.01
C GLY A 474 0.99 -19.27 -15.47
N ILE A 475 -0.06 -19.72 -14.77
CA ILE A 475 -0.97 -18.86 -14.02
C ILE A 475 -0.77 -19.17 -12.55
N THR A 476 -0.67 -18.12 -11.74
CA THR A 476 -0.26 -18.28 -10.34
C THR A 476 -1.41 -18.17 -9.36
N ARG A 477 -2.62 -17.75 -9.79
CA ARG A 477 -3.75 -17.51 -8.89
C ARG A 477 -5.09 -17.94 -9.46
N SER A 478 -5.95 -18.46 -8.58
CA SER A 478 -7.36 -18.72 -8.85
C SER A 478 -8.20 -17.49 -8.53
N VAL A 479 -8.49 -16.66 -9.53
CA VAL A 479 -9.30 -15.44 -9.34
C VAL A 479 -10.56 -15.42 -10.21
N HIS A 480 -11.05 -16.57 -10.65
CA HIS A 480 -12.29 -16.66 -11.43
C HIS A 480 -13.53 -16.70 -10.51
N GLY A 481 -14.70 -16.37 -11.06
CA GLY A 481 -15.98 -16.44 -10.34
C GLY A 481 -16.34 -15.17 -9.56
N ASP A 482 -17.32 -15.30 -8.67
CA ASP A 482 -17.86 -14.17 -7.88
C ASP A 482 -16.77 -13.55 -6.99
N ASN A 483 -16.69 -12.22 -6.99
CA ASN A 483 -15.63 -11.45 -6.33
C ASN A 483 -14.22 -11.65 -6.91
N GLY A 484 -14.09 -12.47 -7.96
CA GLY A 484 -12.89 -12.67 -8.76
C GLY A 484 -12.78 -11.64 -9.88
N VAL A 485 -12.49 -12.06 -11.10
CA VAL A 485 -12.47 -11.21 -12.30
C VAL A 485 -13.61 -11.56 -13.25
N PRO A 486 -14.03 -10.64 -14.15
CA PRO A 486 -15.05 -10.94 -15.15
C PRO A 486 -14.69 -12.13 -16.04
N VAL A 487 -15.71 -12.84 -16.53
CA VAL A 487 -15.54 -13.95 -17.48
C VAL A 487 -14.71 -13.49 -18.69
N GLY A 488 -13.68 -14.27 -19.04
CA GLY A 488 -12.78 -13.96 -20.16
C GLY A 488 -11.56 -13.10 -19.79
N ARG A 489 -11.48 -12.56 -18.57
CA ARG A 489 -10.30 -11.79 -18.09
C ARG A 489 -9.22 -12.67 -17.47
N THR A 490 -9.53 -13.93 -17.14
CA THR A 490 -8.55 -14.94 -16.70
C THR A 490 -8.97 -16.32 -17.17
N GLU A 491 -8.02 -17.25 -17.26
CA GLU A 491 -8.32 -18.67 -17.41
C GLU A 491 -8.88 -19.22 -16.09
N ALA A 492 -10.04 -19.87 -16.15
CA ALA A 492 -10.65 -20.52 -14.99
C ALA A 492 -9.83 -21.75 -14.57
N GLY A 493 -9.77 -21.99 -13.26
CA GLY A 493 -8.96 -23.06 -12.69
C GLY A 493 -8.37 -22.67 -11.35
N THR A 494 -7.93 -23.68 -10.59
CA THR A 494 -7.34 -23.50 -9.27
C THR A 494 -5.86 -23.15 -9.32
N HIS A 495 -5.19 -23.44 -10.45
CA HIS A 495 -3.80 -23.10 -10.78
C HIS A 495 -2.79 -23.44 -9.66
N ARG A 496 -3.04 -24.58 -8.98
CA ARG A 496 -2.25 -25.05 -7.85
C ARG A 496 -2.17 -26.58 -7.81
N TRP A 497 -1.20 -27.10 -7.07
CA TRP A 497 -1.19 -28.49 -6.62
C TRP A 497 -1.72 -28.60 -5.20
N MET A 498 -2.52 -29.65 -4.95
CA MET A 498 -3.05 -30.00 -3.63
C MET A 498 -2.77 -31.46 -3.36
N SER A 499 -1.98 -31.75 -2.32
CA SER A 499 -1.70 -33.13 -1.92
C SER A 499 -2.97 -33.86 -1.48
N SER A 500 -3.11 -35.14 -1.84
CA SER A 500 -4.29 -35.96 -1.51
C SER A 500 -4.39 -36.38 -0.05
N ILE A 501 -3.33 -36.22 0.77
CA ILE A 501 -3.28 -36.84 2.11
C ILE A 501 -2.61 -35.91 3.15
N LEU A 502 -3.36 -35.44 4.16
CA LEU A 502 -2.84 -34.77 5.36
C LEU A 502 -2.15 -35.72 6.37
N LYS A 503 -2.30 -37.04 6.20
CA LYS A 503 -1.89 -38.09 7.15
C LYS A 503 -0.58 -38.84 6.83
N GLU A 504 -0.12 -38.89 5.59
CA GLU A 504 1.14 -39.53 5.17
C GLU A 504 2.11 -38.47 4.68
N MET A 505 2.77 -37.82 5.64
CA MET A 505 3.87 -36.90 5.39
C MET A 505 5.16 -37.69 5.12
N PRO A 506 6.06 -37.19 4.25
CA PRO A 506 5.99 -35.89 3.60
C PRO A 506 5.19 -35.91 2.28
N ALA A 507 4.32 -34.91 2.09
CA ALA A 507 3.80 -34.59 0.76
C ALA A 507 4.93 -34.05 -0.12
N TRP A 508 5.02 -34.52 -1.37
CA TRP A 508 6.05 -34.08 -2.31
C TRP A 508 5.52 -33.93 -3.74
N ILE A 509 6.10 -32.98 -4.47
CA ILE A 509 5.98 -32.80 -5.90
C ILE A 509 7.40 -32.72 -6.47
N GLU A 510 7.63 -33.38 -7.59
CA GLU A 510 8.93 -33.50 -8.24
C GLU A 510 8.82 -33.07 -9.70
N LEU A 511 9.75 -32.20 -10.11
CA LEU A 511 9.90 -31.73 -11.48
C LEU A 511 11.18 -32.35 -12.06
N ARG A 512 11.08 -33.06 -13.18
CA ARG A 512 12.20 -33.72 -13.86
C ARG A 512 12.33 -33.24 -15.30
N TRP A 513 13.56 -32.90 -15.67
CA TRP A 513 13.94 -32.54 -17.04
C TRP A 513 14.67 -33.71 -17.70
N GLN A 514 14.58 -33.81 -19.03
CA GLN A 514 15.32 -34.83 -19.78
C GLN A 514 16.82 -34.54 -19.83
N GLU A 515 17.18 -33.26 -19.86
CA GLU A 515 18.56 -32.76 -19.82
C GLU A 515 18.72 -31.76 -18.67
N PRO A 516 19.88 -31.73 -17.97
CA PRO A 516 20.12 -30.85 -16.82
C PRO A 516 20.11 -29.36 -17.12
#